data_AF-A0ABD6A5D0-F1
#
_entry.id   AF-A0ABD6A5D0-F1
#
_cell.length_a   1.000
_cell.length_b   1.000
_cell.length_c   1.000
_cell.angle_alpha   90.00
_cell.angle_beta   90.00
_cell.angle_gamma   90.00
#
_symmetry.space_group_name_H-M   'P 1'
#
loop_
_entity.id
_entity.type
_entity.pdbx_description
1 polymer ?
#
loop_
_entity_poly.entity_id
_entity_poly.type
_entity_poly.pdbx_seq_one_letter_code
_entity_poly.pdbx_strand_id
1 'polypeptide(L)' 'MLDTPDLSGRVAFVTGTTRPIGKALTPLLADCEATVVSSGKTTEADATALPGA' A
#
# COMPACT_ATOMS: atom_id res chain seq x y z
N MET A 1 -6.59 17.17 -15.43
CA MET A 1 -6.62 15.84 -14.77
C MET A 1 -5.46 15.04 -15.31
N LEU A 2 -4.82 14.19 -14.50
CA LEU A 2 -3.92 13.17 -15.05
C LEU A 2 -4.77 11.99 -15.52
N ASP A 3 -4.45 11.45 -16.69
CA ASP A 3 -5.03 10.21 -17.16
C ASP A 3 -4.48 9.03 -16.35
N THR A 4 -5.32 8.02 -16.13
CA THR A 4 -4.89 6.78 -15.47
C THR A 4 -3.96 6.02 -16.42
N PRO A 5 -2.72 5.70 -16.01
CA PRO A 5 -1.78 5.00 -16.87
C PRO A 5 -2.16 3.53 -17.04
N ASP A 6 -1.87 2.97 -18.22
CA ASP A 6 -1.89 1.53 -18.45
C ASP A 6 -0.55 0.92 -18.02
N LEU A 7 -0.60 0.03 -17.02
CA LEU A 7 0.55 -0.70 -16.50
C LEU A 7 0.48 -2.20 -16.81
N SER A 8 -0.33 -2.61 -17.79
CA SER A 8 -0.45 -3.99 -18.26
C SER A 8 0.92 -4.63 -18.51
N GLY A 9 1.12 -5.84 -17.97
CA GLY A 9 2.37 -6.59 -18.11
C GLY A 9 3.54 -6.05 -17.26
N ARG A 10 3.32 -5.06 -16.39
CA ARG A 10 4.31 -4.58 -15.41
C ARG A 10 4.09 -5.21 -14.04
N VAL A 11 5.17 -5.28 -13.27
CA VAL A 11 5.15 -5.70 -11.88
C VAL A 11 5.54 -4.52 -10.99
N ALA A 12 4.72 -4.22 -9.99
CA ALA A 12 4.99 -3.17 -9.00
C ALA A 12 5.32 -3.81 -7.64
N PHE A 13 6.51 -3.50 -7.11
CA PHE A 13 6.92 -3.92 -5.77
C PHE A 13 6.69 -2.77 -4.77
N VAL A 14 5.72 -2.94 -3.87
CA VAL A 14 5.31 -1.90 -2.92
C VAL A 14 5.78 -2.28 -1.52
N THR A 15 6.55 -1.38 -0.88
CA THR A 15 6.97 -1.53 0.52
C THR A 15 6.15 -0.64 1.44
N GLY A 16 6.17 -0.91 2.75
CA GLY A 16 5.47 -0.05 3.72
C GLY A 16 3.95 -0.14 3.64
N THR A 17 3.41 -1.28 3.20
CA THR A 17 1.97 -1.49 2.97
C THR A 17 1.13 -1.65 4.24
N THR A 18 1.72 -1.48 5.41
CA THR A 18 1.02 -1.51 6.71
C THR A 18 0.53 -0.15 7.18
N ARG A 19 1.01 0.95 6.58
CA ARG A 19 0.51 2.32 6.83
C ARG A 19 -0.44 2.77 5.71
N PRO A 20 -1.27 3.82 5.95
CA PRO A 20 -2.35 4.19 5.03
C PRO A 20 -1.94 4.42 3.58
N ILE A 21 -0.81 5.09 3.35
CA ILE A 21 -0.34 5.40 1.99
C ILE A 21 0.02 4.11 1.23
N GLY A 22 0.88 3.27 1.81
CA GLY A 22 1.27 2.02 1.17
C GLY A 22 0.09 1.08 0.94
N LYS A 23 -0.86 1.03 1.90
CA LYS A 23 -2.10 0.25 1.78
C LYS A 23 -3.00 0.74 0.64
N ALA A 24 -3.07 2.05 0.42
CA ALA A 24 -3.86 2.65 -0.65
C ALA A 24 -3.20 2.54 -2.03
N LEU A 25 -1.86 2.50 -2.10
CA LEU A 25 -1.15 2.38 -3.38
C LEU A 25 -1.33 1.01 -4.04
N THR A 26 -1.40 -0.08 -3.28
CA THR A 26 -1.59 -1.43 -3.82
C THR A 26 -2.84 -1.57 -4.71
N PRO A 27 -4.06 -1.20 -4.27
CA PRO A 27 -5.25 -1.28 -5.12
C PRO A 27 -5.18 -0.31 -6.30
N LEU A 28 -4.67 0.92 -6.12
CA LEU A 28 -4.54 1.88 -7.22
C LEU A 28 -3.64 1.38 -8.35
N LEU A 29 -2.55 0.69 -8.02
CA LEU A 29 -1.65 0.10 -9.01
C LEU A 29 -2.29 -1.12 -9.70
N ALA A 30 -3.10 -1.89 -8.97
CA ALA A 30 -3.84 -3.02 -9.55
C ALA A 30 -4.95 -2.53 -10.51
N ASP A 31 -5.64 -1.43 -10.18
CA ASP A 31 -6.62 -0.78 -11.07
C ASP A 31 -5.99 -0.26 -12.36
N CYS A 32 -4.67 -0.07 -12.38
CA CYS A 32 -3.89 0.26 -13.57
C CYS A 32 -3.37 -0.98 -14.33
N GLU A 33 -3.87 -2.18 -14.03
CA GLU A 33 -3.47 -3.47 -14.64
C GLU A 33 -2.04 -3.95 -14.31
N ALA A 34 -1.42 -3.41 -13.25
CA ALA A 34 -0.13 -3.91 -12.77
C ALA A 34 -0.29 -5.20 -11.95
N THR A 35 0.66 -6.13 -12.08
CA THR A 35 0.85 -7.20 -11.09
C THR A 35 1.50 -6.61 -9.85
N VAL A 36 0.83 -6.62 -8.70
CA VAL A 36 1.35 -5.98 -7.48
C VAL A 36 1.87 -7.01 -6.49
N VAL A 37 3.12 -6.82 -6.04
CA VAL A 37 3.73 -7.54 -4.93
C VAL A 37 3.92 -6.56 -3.79
N SER A 38 3.23 -6.78 -2.67
CA SER A 38 3.32 -5.92 -1.49
C SER A 38 4.14 -6.57 -0.38
N SER A 39 5.01 -5.80 0.27
CA SER A 39 5.72 -6.20 1.48
C SER A 39 5.55 -5.16 2.59
N GLY A 40 5.18 -5.63 3.77
CA GLY A 40 4.98 -4.79 4.94
C GLY A 40 5.23 -5.59 6.20
N LYS A 41 5.95 -4.98 7.16
CA LYS A 41 6.06 -5.53 8.50
C LYS A 41 4.77 -5.22 9.25
N THR A 42 3.98 -6.24 9.54
CA THR A 42 2.83 -6.12 10.43
C THR A 42 3.34 -5.91 11.84
N THR A 43 3.19 -4.69 12.34
CA THR A 43 3.05 -4.46 13.78
C THR A 43 1.55 -4.52 14.04
N GLU A 44 1.09 -5.36 14.98
CA GLU A 44 -0.25 -5.15 15.53
C GLU A 44 -0.32 -3.67 15.92
N ALA A 45 -1.42 -3.00 15.58
CA ALA A 45 -1.60 -1.62 15.99
C ALA A 45 -1.45 -1.63 17.51
N ASP A 46 -0.33 -1.09 18.03
CA ASP A 46 -0.15 -0.89 19.46
C ASP A 46 -1.38 -0.11 19.90
N ALA A 47 -2.26 -0.84 20.57
CA ALA A 47 -3.46 -0.32 21.18
C ALA A 47 -3.00 0.92 21.94
N THR A 48 -3.67 2.02 21.68
CA THR A 48 -3.38 3.31 22.29
C THR A 48 -3.37 3.16 23.81
N ALA A 49 -2.20 2.89 24.36
CA ALA A 49 -1.91 2.91 25.78
C ALA A 49 -0.74 3.87 25.91
N LEU A 50 -1.05 5.15 26.07
CA LEU A 50 -0.17 6.00 26.85
C LEU A 50 -0.54 5.76 28.33
N PRO A 51 0.29 5.08 29.13
CA PRO A 51 0.10 5.08 30.57
C PRO A 51 0.55 6.43 31.12
N GLY A 52 -0.38 7.19 31.71
CA GLY A 52 -0.06 8.36 32.54
C GLY A 52 -0.53 9.73 32.04
N ALA A 53 -1.73 9.83 31.46
CA ALA A 53 -2.46 11.11 31.37
C ALA A 53 -3.37 11.30 32.58
#